data_AF-A0A4R6YQB6-F1
#
_entry.id   AF-A0A4R6YQB6-F1
#
_cell.length_a   1.000
_cell.length_b   1.000
_cell.length_c   1.000
_cell.angle_alpha   90.00
_cell.angle_beta   90.00
_cell.angle_gamma   90.00
#
_symmetry.space_group_name_H-M   'P 1'
#
loop_
_entity.id
_entity.type
_entity.pdbx_description
1 polymer ?
#
loop_
_entity_poly.entity_id
_entity_poly.type
_entity_poly.pdbx_seq_one_letter_code
_entity_poly.pdbx_strand_id
1 'polypeptide(L)'
;MVFSSHRLRRYGIAVLLSGAVLLLYLAWPRLQPASNDKAGRTGSTADVAGANADTADATAVRATMPSVRAGAPALFEQVLAEFAANELSAAPLGARHFDALLQAAKNGDTCAARLLHAGLSRCRLRPSQEEYARLRDSIPEQGKSLMNRRAMDELMRDCGGYSDRQLASDWEVVRVGAEFGDNELRVAYALLDPGSERSLEARLQNRRGEQRQRALGFLQQAAAQGYADAYLALGDAYARGLGTAADPLRAAAYKLAWLQQLQANGATATEIVSFRASVEREFAQQSDNERFQASAFAQAILRGERQ
;
A
#
# COMPACT_ATOMS: atom_id res chain seq x y z
N MET A 1 50.24 41.05 4.68
CA MET A 1 49.46 41.34 3.45
C MET A 1 48.96 39.97 2.97
N VAL A 2 47.74 39.48 3.25
CA VAL A 2 46.37 40.05 3.05
C VAL A 2 46.24 40.54 1.59
N PHE A 3 45.36 40.09 0.69
CA PHE A 3 44.07 39.35 0.65
C PHE A 3 44.11 38.26 -0.47
N SER A 4 43.15 37.35 -0.73
CA SER A 4 42.00 36.73 -0.02
C SER A 4 41.47 35.52 -0.84
N SER A 5 40.85 34.51 -0.22
CA SER A 5 39.97 33.55 -0.92
C SER A 5 38.91 32.95 0.03
N HIS A 6 37.66 33.36 -0.15
CA HIS A 6 36.52 32.90 0.65
C HIS A 6 35.88 31.63 0.06
N ARG A 7 35.24 30.85 0.94
CA ARG A 7 34.40 29.65 0.67
C ARG A 7 35.16 28.35 0.35
N LEU A 8 35.46 27.59 1.40
CA LEU A 8 34.88 26.26 1.66
C LEU A 8 35.29 25.80 3.08
N ARG A 9 34.50 24.89 3.69
CA ARG A 9 34.62 24.34 5.07
C ARG A 9 34.26 25.26 6.25
N ARG A 10 33.13 24.95 6.90
CA ARG A 10 33.14 24.33 8.24
C ARG A 10 32.26 23.06 8.16
N TYR A 11 32.81 21.87 8.42
CA TYR A 11 32.67 21.09 9.67
C TYR A 11 31.18 20.91 10.07
N GLY A 12 30.57 19.72 10.15
CA GLY A 12 31.07 18.33 10.08
C GLY A 12 31.27 17.71 11.48
N ILE A 13 30.57 16.60 11.80
CA ILE A 13 30.97 15.54 12.76
C ILE A 13 29.98 14.34 12.70
N ALA A 14 30.59 13.15 12.80
CA ALA A 14 30.12 11.79 13.10
C ALA A 14 28.62 11.39 13.19
N VAL A 15 28.25 10.45 12.33
CA VAL A 15 27.77 9.08 12.65
C VAL A 15 27.38 8.78 14.11
N LEU A 16 26.11 8.41 14.33
CA LEU A 16 25.72 7.29 15.20
C LEU A 16 24.59 6.49 14.54
N LEU A 17 24.71 5.16 14.60
CA LEU A 17 23.78 4.19 14.01
C LEU A 17 22.70 3.76 15.01
N SER A 18 21.42 3.83 14.63
CA SER A 18 20.32 3.08 15.26
C SER A 18 19.23 2.83 14.21
N GLY A 19 18.97 1.57 13.85
CA GLY A 19 18.02 1.23 12.79
C GLY A 19 16.56 1.13 13.26
N ALA A 20 15.64 1.79 12.55
CA ALA A 20 14.19 1.70 12.77
C ALA A 20 13.36 1.94 11.48
N VAL A 21 13.80 1.42 10.33
CA VAL A 21 13.11 1.57 9.02
C VAL A 21 12.77 0.19 8.41
N LEU A 22 12.51 -0.82 9.24
CA LEU A 22 12.27 -2.20 8.76
C LEU A 22 11.50 -3.09 9.75
N LEU A 23 10.47 -2.55 10.40
CA LEU A 23 9.54 -3.31 11.26
C LEU A 23 8.07 -2.89 11.07
N LEU A 24 7.62 -2.80 9.81
CA LEU A 24 6.19 -2.66 9.46
C LEU A 24 5.75 -3.68 8.39
N TYR A 25 6.28 -4.91 8.47
CA TYR A 25 5.84 -6.03 7.61
C TYR A 25 5.73 -7.39 8.36
N LEU A 26 5.74 -7.37 9.70
CA LEU A 26 5.68 -8.58 10.54
C LEU A 26 4.70 -8.43 11.72
N ALA A 27 3.49 -7.95 11.44
CA ALA A 27 2.40 -7.82 12.43
C ALA A 27 1.07 -8.37 11.90
N TRP A 28 1.09 -9.59 11.32
CA TRP A 28 -0.09 -10.44 11.26
C TRP A 28 -0.05 -11.41 12.45
N PRO A 29 -1.15 -11.66 13.20
CA PRO A 29 -1.07 -12.43 14.43
C PRO A 29 -0.78 -13.91 14.16
N ARG A 30 0.34 -14.42 14.70
CA ARG A 30 0.51 -15.87 14.88
C ARG A 30 -0.35 -16.30 16.06
N LEU A 31 -1.45 -16.98 15.77
CA LEU A 31 -2.14 -17.82 16.75
C LEU A 31 -1.20 -18.98 17.13
N GLN A 32 -0.77 -19.03 18.38
CA GLN A 32 -0.24 -20.24 19.00
C GLN A 32 -0.96 -20.46 20.35
N PRO A 33 -1.36 -21.70 20.67
CA PRO A 33 -2.19 -21.98 21.83
C PRO A 33 -1.37 -21.92 23.12
N ALA A 34 -1.84 -21.15 24.10
CA ALA A 34 -1.30 -21.17 25.45
C ALA A 34 -1.85 -22.40 26.21
N SER A 35 -1.07 -23.47 26.26
CA SER A 35 -1.28 -24.56 27.23
C SER A 35 -1.02 -24.03 28.64
N ASN A 36 -1.99 -24.14 29.55
CA ASN A 36 -1.76 -23.92 30.97
C ASN A 36 -2.56 -24.94 31.80
N ASP A 37 -1.89 -26.04 32.12
CA ASP A 37 -2.24 -26.82 33.31
C ASP A 37 -1.98 -25.98 34.56
N LYS A 38 -3.03 -25.77 35.37
CA LYS A 38 -2.96 -26.02 36.82
C LYS A 38 -4.34 -26.03 37.47
N ALA A 39 -4.59 -27.11 38.21
CA ALA A 39 -5.86 -27.37 38.88
C ALA A 39 -6.04 -26.52 40.16
N GLY A 40 -7.30 -26.32 40.56
CA GLY A 40 -7.63 -26.12 41.98
C GLY A 40 -8.91 -25.34 42.31
N ARG A 41 -9.98 -26.06 42.68
CA ARG A 41 -11.16 -25.64 43.49
C ARG A 41 -12.22 -24.72 42.85
N THR A 42 -13.53 -24.88 43.11
CA THR A 42 -14.43 -26.05 43.37
C THR A 42 -15.88 -25.54 43.50
N GLY A 43 -16.86 -26.23 42.92
CA GLY A 43 -18.31 -26.03 43.15
C GLY A 43 -19.00 -25.00 42.23
N SER A 44 -20.25 -25.18 41.79
CA SER A 44 -21.13 -26.36 41.92
C SER A 44 -22.20 -26.42 40.82
N THR A 45 -22.29 -27.58 40.15
CA THR A 45 -23.50 -28.27 39.65
C THR A 45 -24.66 -27.48 38.98
N ALA A 46 -24.84 -27.70 37.67
CA ALA A 46 -26.09 -28.27 37.09
C ALA A 46 -25.92 -28.63 35.59
N ASP A 47 -25.73 -29.92 35.31
CA ASP A 47 -26.37 -30.79 34.28
C ASP A 47 -27.12 -30.16 33.08
N VAL A 48 -27.09 -30.67 31.82
CA VAL A 48 -26.56 -31.94 31.28
C VAL A 48 -26.25 -31.80 29.76
N ALA A 49 -25.49 -32.76 29.21
CA ALA A 49 -25.08 -32.98 27.80
C ALA A 49 -26.07 -32.59 26.66
N GLY A 50 -25.65 -32.31 25.42
CA GLY A 50 -24.29 -32.27 24.84
C GLY A 50 -24.28 -32.61 23.33
N ALA A 51 -23.53 -31.87 22.52
CA ALA A 51 -23.23 -32.18 21.11
C ALA A 51 -22.02 -31.35 20.62
N ASN A 52 -21.07 -31.98 19.91
CA ASN A 52 -19.88 -31.32 19.36
C ASN A 52 -20.20 -30.51 18.10
N ALA A 53 -19.51 -29.39 17.91
CA ALA A 53 -19.33 -28.76 16.58
C ALA A 53 -18.10 -27.82 16.56
N ASP A 54 -16.91 -28.38 16.31
CA ASP A 54 -15.72 -27.60 15.93
C ASP A 54 -15.86 -27.08 14.49
N THR A 55 -16.67 -26.04 14.28
CA THR A 55 -16.69 -25.28 13.02
C THR A 55 -16.99 -23.80 13.28
N ALA A 56 -15.95 -22.97 13.33
CA ALA A 56 -16.10 -21.52 13.30
C ALA A 56 -14.88 -20.86 12.63
N ASP A 57 -15.02 -19.91 11.70
CA ASP A 57 -16.14 -19.70 10.78
C ASP A 57 -15.59 -18.99 9.52
N ALA A 58 -15.82 -19.55 8.33
CA ALA A 58 -15.37 -18.95 7.07
C ALA A 58 -16.14 -17.64 6.73
N THR A 59 -17.25 -17.35 7.43
CA THR A 59 -18.00 -16.11 7.24
C THR A 59 -17.22 -14.85 7.64
N ALA A 60 -16.22 -14.94 8.52
CA ALA A 60 -15.45 -13.78 8.98
C ALA A 60 -14.63 -13.11 7.87
N VAL A 61 -14.14 -13.89 6.89
CA VAL A 61 -13.41 -13.37 5.70
C VAL A 61 -14.38 -12.71 4.70
N ARG A 62 -15.68 -13.04 4.77
CA ARG A 62 -16.73 -12.50 3.90
C ARG A 62 -17.10 -11.05 4.20
N ALA A 63 -16.69 -10.51 5.35
CA ALA A 63 -17.11 -9.20 5.85
C ALA A 63 -16.24 -8.02 5.40
N THR A 64 -15.10 -8.25 4.74
CA THR A 64 -14.10 -7.20 4.42
C THR A 64 -13.90 -6.93 2.92
N MET A 65 -14.65 -7.57 2.03
CA MET A 65 -14.54 -7.35 0.58
C MET A 65 -15.90 -6.98 -0.07
N PRO A 66 -15.94 -5.96 -0.96
CA PRO A 66 -17.16 -5.57 -1.65
C PRO A 66 -17.65 -6.65 -2.62
N SER A 67 -18.94 -6.61 -2.94
CA SER A 67 -19.69 -7.72 -3.55
C SER A 67 -19.23 -8.09 -4.96
N VAL A 68 -18.66 -9.29 -5.06
CA VAL A 68 -18.34 -9.98 -6.32
C VAL A 68 -19.63 -10.28 -7.11
N ARG A 69 -19.66 -9.95 -8.41
CA ARG A 69 -20.85 -10.16 -9.27
C ARG A 69 -20.97 -11.61 -9.76
N ALA A 70 -22.21 -12.00 -10.08
CA ALA A 70 -22.57 -13.37 -10.45
C ALA A 70 -21.74 -13.90 -11.65
N GLY A 71 -21.09 -15.04 -11.44
CA GLY A 71 -20.10 -15.64 -12.34
C GLY A 71 -18.78 -15.93 -11.63
N ALA A 72 -18.36 -15.05 -10.72
CA ALA A 72 -17.11 -15.20 -9.97
C ALA A 72 -17.17 -15.92 -8.59
N PRO A 73 -18.30 -16.39 -8.00
CA PRO A 73 -18.22 -17.07 -6.70
C PRO A 73 -17.41 -18.38 -6.76
N ALA A 74 -17.46 -19.14 -7.85
CA ALA A 74 -16.68 -20.38 -7.98
C ALA A 74 -15.15 -20.12 -7.97
N LEU A 75 -14.70 -19.09 -8.69
CA LEU A 75 -13.28 -18.69 -8.70
C LEU A 75 -12.85 -18.12 -7.35
N PHE A 76 -13.69 -17.30 -6.72
CA PHE A 76 -13.42 -16.71 -5.41
C PHE A 76 -13.31 -17.78 -4.31
N GLU A 77 -14.26 -18.72 -4.24
CA GLU A 77 -14.23 -19.84 -3.29
C GLU A 77 -13.01 -20.76 -3.56
N GLN A 78 -12.63 -20.98 -4.84
CA GLN A 78 -11.41 -21.73 -5.18
C GLN A 78 -10.13 -21.03 -4.69
N VAL A 79 -10.00 -19.73 -4.92
CA VAL A 79 -8.84 -18.93 -4.48
C VAL A 79 -8.78 -18.87 -2.95
N LEU A 80 -9.91 -18.69 -2.26
CA LEU A 80 -9.97 -18.73 -0.80
C LEU A 80 -9.61 -20.11 -0.24
N ALA A 81 -10.10 -21.19 -0.86
CA ALA A 81 -9.74 -22.55 -0.46
C ALA A 81 -8.24 -22.82 -0.63
N GLU A 82 -7.62 -22.37 -1.74
CA GLU A 82 -6.17 -22.48 -1.91
C GLU A 82 -5.36 -21.63 -0.93
N PHE A 83 -5.82 -20.42 -0.60
CA PHE A 83 -5.20 -19.56 0.42
C PHE A 83 -5.25 -20.23 1.80
N ALA A 84 -6.42 -20.71 2.21
CA ALA A 84 -6.63 -21.35 3.51
C ALA A 84 -5.91 -22.71 3.63
N ALA A 85 -5.85 -23.50 2.56
CA ALA A 85 -5.25 -24.84 2.59
C ALA A 85 -3.71 -24.85 2.50
N ASN A 86 -3.09 -23.79 1.97
CA ASN A 86 -1.65 -23.78 1.65
C ASN A 86 -0.86 -22.59 2.23
N GLU A 87 -1.50 -21.71 3.02
CA GLU A 87 -0.91 -20.46 3.55
C GLU A 87 -0.20 -19.58 2.49
N LEU A 88 -0.68 -19.60 1.24
CA LEU A 88 -0.01 -18.94 0.12
C LEU A 88 -0.16 -17.42 0.18
N SER A 89 0.92 -16.70 -0.16
CA SER A 89 0.85 -15.25 -0.37
C SER A 89 0.10 -14.90 -1.67
N ALA A 90 -0.25 -13.61 -1.84
CA ALA A 90 -0.96 -13.15 -3.04
C ALA A 90 -0.20 -13.41 -4.36
N ALA A 91 1.14 -13.49 -4.32
CA ALA A 91 1.96 -13.71 -5.50
C ALA A 91 1.76 -15.11 -6.13
N PRO A 92 1.96 -16.24 -5.42
CA PRO A 92 1.63 -17.57 -5.92
C PRO A 92 0.19 -17.76 -6.41
N LEU A 93 -0.80 -17.20 -5.71
CA LEU A 93 -2.21 -17.32 -6.08
C LEU A 93 -2.53 -16.55 -7.37
N GLY A 94 -2.08 -15.30 -7.46
CA GLY A 94 -2.25 -14.47 -8.65
C GLY A 94 -1.52 -15.04 -9.87
N ALA A 95 -0.39 -15.73 -9.68
CA ALA A 95 0.33 -16.42 -10.75
C ALA A 95 -0.43 -17.66 -11.27
N ARG A 96 -0.97 -18.50 -10.38
CA ARG A 96 -1.74 -19.72 -10.75
C ARG A 96 -3.03 -19.39 -11.50
N HIS A 97 -3.75 -18.38 -11.02
CA HIS A 97 -5.09 -18.01 -11.52
C HIS A 97 -5.07 -16.79 -12.44
N PHE A 98 -3.90 -16.45 -12.99
CA PHE A 98 -3.66 -15.17 -13.66
C PHE A 98 -4.70 -14.82 -14.73
N ASP A 99 -4.91 -15.70 -15.71
CA ASP A 99 -5.82 -15.40 -16.84
C ASP A 99 -7.29 -15.28 -16.39
N ALA A 100 -7.70 -16.12 -15.42
CA ALA A 100 -9.04 -16.10 -14.87
C ALA A 100 -9.31 -14.82 -14.06
N LEU A 101 -8.35 -14.43 -13.21
CA LEU A 101 -8.41 -13.19 -12.43
C LEU A 101 -8.32 -11.95 -13.33
N LEU A 102 -7.52 -11.97 -14.39
CA LEU A 102 -7.39 -10.86 -15.34
C LEU A 102 -8.69 -10.68 -16.13
N GLN A 103 -9.33 -11.78 -16.54
CA GLN A 103 -10.63 -11.73 -17.19
C GLN A 103 -11.73 -11.25 -16.23
N ALA A 104 -11.72 -11.68 -14.97
CA ALA A 104 -12.65 -11.20 -13.94
C ALA A 104 -12.47 -9.70 -13.68
N ALA A 105 -11.23 -9.23 -13.55
CA ALA A 105 -10.89 -7.80 -13.41
C ALA A 105 -11.41 -6.98 -14.61
N LYS A 106 -11.17 -7.45 -15.85
CA LYS A 106 -11.68 -6.83 -17.09
C LYS A 106 -13.22 -6.81 -17.17
N ASN A 107 -13.90 -7.69 -16.44
CA ASN A 107 -15.36 -7.76 -16.32
C ASN A 107 -15.92 -6.95 -15.12
N GLY A 108 -15.08 -6.25 -14.35
CA GLY A 108 -15.49 -5.41 -13.24
C GLY A 108 -15.24 -5.96 -11.84
N ASP A 109 -14.56 -7.10 -11.70
CA ASP A 109 -14.17 -7.63 -10.38
C ASP A 109 -12.93 -6.91 -9.84
N THR A 110 -13.16 -5.88 -9.02
CA THR A 110 -12.10 -5.11 -8.37
C THR A 110 -11.32 -5.92 -7.32
N CYS A 111 -11.91 -6.97 -6.74
CA CYS A 111 -11.21 -7.85 -5.81
C CYS A 111 -10.21 -8.75 -6.55
N ALA A 112 -10.58 -9.28 -7.72
CA ALA A 112 -9.65 -9.98 -8.60
C ALA A 112 -8.51 -9.06 -9.08
N ALA A 113 -8.82 -7.81 -9.44
CA ALA A 113 -7.82 -6.81 -9.81
C ALA A 113 -6.84 -6.51 -8.66
N ARG A 114 -7.34 -6.33 -7.44
CA ARG A 114 -6.53 -6.05 -6.24
C ARG A 114 -5.62 -7.23 -5.88
N LEU A 115 -6.13 -8.47 -5.95
CA LEU A 115 -5.34 -9.68 -5.72
C LEU A 115 -4.18 -9.81 -6.72
N LEU A 116 -4.45 -9.57 -8.01
CA LEU A 116 -3.42 -9.55 -9.03
C LEU A 116 -2.39 -8.45 -8.77
N HIS A 117 -2.83 -7.21 -8.52
CA HIS A 117 -1.92 -6.10 -8.24
C HIS A 117 -1.02 -6.38 -7.02
N ALA A 118 -1.57 -6.91 -5.93
CA ALA A 118 -0.80 -7.29 -4.74
C ALA A 118 0.27 -8.35 -5.04
N GLY A 119 -0.03 -9.31 -5.92
CA GLY A 119 0.94 -10.32 -6.37
C GLY A 119 2.00 -9.76 -7.31
N LEU A 120 1.58 -8.96 -8.30
CA LEU A 120 2.46 -8.40 -9.33
C LEU A 120 3.41 -7.33 -8.78
N SER A 121 2.90 -6.40 -7.96
CA SER A 121 3.69 -5.31 -7.36
C SER A 121 4.81 -5.82 -6.45
N ARG A 122 4.54 -6.85 -5.62
CA ARG A 122 5.57 -7.56 -4.81
C ARG A 122 6.68 -8.12 -5.69
N CYS A 123 6.34 -8.61 -6.88
CA CYS A 123 7.26 -9.30 -7.79
C CYS A 123 7.93 -8.40 -8.83
N ARG A 124 7.46 -7.15 -9.01
CA ARG A 124 7.92 -6.18 -10.02
C ARG A 124 9.42 -5.88 -9.98
N LEU A 125 10.01 -5.92 -8.78
CA LEU A 125 11.43 -5.62 -8.54
C LEU A 125 12.29 -6.87 -8.27
N ARG A 126 11.79 -8.09 -8.57
CA ARG A 126 12.61 -9.29 -8.42
C ARG A 126 13.81 -9.26 -9.39
N PRO A 127 15.00 -9.73 -8.97
CA PRO A 127 16.10 -9.98 -9.91
C PRO A 127 15.74 -11.11 -10.88
N SER A 128 16.41 -11.16 -12.03
CA SER A 128 16.32 -12.34 -12.90
C SER A 128 16.91 -13.59 -12.19
N GLN A 129 16.49 -14.80 -12.59
CA GLN A 129 16.99 -16.03 -11.96
C GLN A 129 18.53 -16.16 -12.06
N GLU A 130 19.11 -15.72 -13.18
CA GLU A 130 20.56 -15.71 -13.44
C GLU A 130 21.30 -14.66 -12.58
N GLU A 131 20.73 -13.46 -12.46
CA GLU A 131 21.24 -12.40 -11.59
C GLU A 131 21.19 -12.79 -10.11
N TYR A 132 20.09 -13.41 -9.67
CA TYR A 132 19.99 -13.93 -8.32
C TYR A 132 21.03 -15.03 -8.05
N ALA A 133 21.21 -15.97 -8.99
CA ALA A 133 22.23 -17.01 -8.86
C ALA A 133 23.64 -16.45 -8.71
N ARG A 134 23.98 -15.36 -9.42
CA ARG A 134 25.28 -14.66 -9.26
C ARG A 134 25.43 -13.98 -7.90
N LEU A 135 24.37 -13.38 -7.37
CA LEU A 135 24.43 -12.58 -6.14
C LEU A 135 24.22 -13.40 -4.86
N ARG A 136 23.52 -14.54 -4.94
CA ARG A 136 23.05 -15.38 -3.82
C ARG A 136 24.06 -15.51 -2.69
N ASP A 137 25.28 -15.94 -3.00
CA ASP A 137 26.30 -16.26 -2.00
C ASP A 137 27.11 -15.05 -1.51
N SER A 138 26.98 -13.89 -2.18
CA SER A 138 27.51 -12.61 -1.71
C SER A 138 26.58 -11.89 -0.72
N ILE A 139 25.30 -12.30 -0.66
CA ILE A 139 24.30 -11.71 0.22
C ILE A 139 24.35 -12.38 1.61
N PRO A 140 24.46 -11.61 2.71
CA PRO A 140 24.41 -12.17 4.06
C PRO A 140 23.13 -12.98 4.31
N GLU A 141 23.25 -14.11 5.01
CA GLU A 141 22.09 -14.99 5.22
C GLU A 141 20.96 -14.31 6.00
N GLN A 142 21.32 -13.51 7.00
CA GLN A 142 20.41 -12.80 7.87
C GLN A 142 20.79 -11.32 7.93
N GLY A 143 19.79 -10.47 8.09
CA GLY A 143 19.95 -9.03 8.25
C GLY A 143 18.62 -8.37 8.51
N LYS A 144 18.63 -7.17 9.10
CA LYS A 144 17.41 -6.37 9.37
C LYS A 144 16.82 -5.72 8.10
N SER A 145 17.22 -6.12 6.89
CA SER A 145 16.73 -5.56 5.63
C SER A 145 16.25 -6.64 4.68
N LEU A 146 15.42 -6.26 3.69
CA LEU A 146 15.03 -7.13 2.57
C LEU A 146 16.24 -7.62 1.75
N MET A 147 17.41 -6.98 1.90
CA MET A 147 18.67 -7.37 1.26
C MET A 147 19.40 -8.46 2.06
N ASN A 148 18.69 -9.53 2.44
CA ASN A 148 19.27 -10.73 3.04
C ASN A 148 18.86 -11.98 2.22
N ARG A 149 19.67 -13.05 2.30
CA ARG A 149 19.52 -14.21 1.43
C ARG A 149 18.18 -14.92 1.64
N ARG A 150 17.70 -15.04 2.89
CA ARG A 150 16.41 -15.69 3.21
C ARG A 150 15.23 -14.91 2.62
N ALA A 151 15.21 -13.59 2.75
CA ALA A 151 14.17 -12.74 2.18
C ALA A 151 14.16 -12.78 0.64
N MET A 152 15.35 -12.82 0.01
CA MET A 152 15.46 -12.96 -1.44
C MET A 152 15.08 -14.37 -1.92
N ASP A 153 15.43 -15.43 -1.18
CA ASP A 153 14.98 -16.80 -1.45
C ASP A 153 13.46 -16.93 -1.39
N GLU A 154 12.81 -16.25 -0.43
CA GLU A 154 11.36 -16.18 -0.32
C GLU A 154 10.74 -15.42 -1.50
N LEU A 155 11.27 -14.23 -1.82
CA LEU A 155 10.81 -13.44 -2.96
C LEU A 155 10.89 -14.23 -4.27
N MET A 156 12.02 -14.90 -4.53
CA MET A 156 12.22 -15.67 -5.76
C MET A 156 11.33 -16.91 -5.83
N ARG A 157 11.00 -17.53 -4.69
CA ARG A 157 10.05 -18.65 -4.61
C ARG A 157 8.63 -18.19 -4.90
N ASP A 158 8.16 -17.17 -4.19
CA ASP A 158 6.80 -16.62 -4.30
C ASP A 158 6.52 -16.09 -5.71
N CYS A 159 7.49 -15.40 -6.30
CA CYS A 159 7.37 -14.83 -7.64
C CYS A 159 7.69 -15.82 -8.76
N GLY A 160 8.16 -17.03 -8.45
CA GLY A 160 8.58 -18.02 -9.44
C GLY A 160 7.50 -18.42 -10.44
N GLY A 161 6.22 -18.31 -10.04
CA GLY A 161 5.07 -18.60 -10.91
C GLY A 161 4.78 -17.54 -11.98
N TYR A 162 5.30 -16.31 -11.86
CA TYR A 162 5.07 -15.27 -12.86
C TYR A 162 6.11 -15.29 -13.99
N SER A 163 5.59 -15.25 -15.22
CA SER A 163 6.36 -14.86 -16.40
C SER A 163 6.57 -13.33 -16.45
N ASP A 164 7.64 -12.89 -17.12
CA ASP A 164 7.94 -11.46 -17.24
C ASP A 164 6.85 -10.67 -18.00
N ARG A 165 6.09 -11.35 -18.87
CA ARG A 165 4.90 -10.77 -19.53
C ARG A 165 3.78 -10.47 -18.53
N GLN A 166 3.55 -11.36 -17.57
CA GLN A 166 2.54 -11.13 -16.52
C GLN A 166 3.00 -10.02 -15.57
N LEU A 167 4.29 -9.99 -15.18
CA LEU A 167 4.84 -8.89 -14.39
C LEU A 167 4.70 -7.52 -15.08
N ALA A 168 4.80 -7.48 -16.41
CA ALA A 168 4.58 -6.28 -17.22
C ALA A 168 3.09 -5.89 -17.42
N SER A 169 2.13 -6.64 -16.86
CA SER A 169 0.68 -6.34 -16.96
C SER A 169 0.11 -5.56 -15.78
N ASP A 170 0.92 -5.34 -14.73
CA ASP A 170 0.53 -4.67 -13.48
C ASP A 170 -0.19 -3.33 -13.71
N TRP A 171 0.29 -2.52 -14.65
CA TRP A 171 -0.35 -1.26 -15.03
C TRP A 171 -1.73 -1.45 -15.68
N GLU A 172 -1.94 -2.49 -16.49
CA GLU A 172 -3.26 -2.80 -17.05
C GLU A 172 -4.25 -3.19 -15.94
N VAL A 173 -3.81 -4.05 -15.01
CA VAL A 173 -4.62 -4.49 -13.85
C VAL A 173 -5.03 -3.28 -12.99
N VAL A 174 -4.09 -2.41 -12.66
CA VAL A 174 -4.34 -1.21 -11.84
C VAL A 174 -5.26 -0.24 -12.57
N ARG A 175 -5.02 0.03 -13.86
CA ARG A 175 -5.89 0.89 -14.67
C ARG A 175 -7.34 0.39 -14.67
N VAL A 176 -7.53 -0.91 -14.94
CA VAL A 176 -8.86 -1.53 -15.00
C VAL A 176 -9.56 -1.45 -13.64
N GLY A 177 -8.89 -1.81 -12.55
CA GLY A 177 -9.48 -1.72 -11.21
C GLY A 177 -9.81 -0.29 -10.77
N ALA A 178 -8.96 0.70 -11.12
CA ALA A 178 -9.21 2.11 -10.85
C ALA A 178 -10.41 2.65 -11.65
N GLU A 179 -10.55 2.24 -12.91
CA GLU A 179 -11.71 2.55 -13.77
C GLU A 179 -13.01 1.96 -13.22
N PHE A 180 -12.97 0.74 -12.66
CA PHE A 180 -14.09 0.13 -11.96
C PHE A 180 -14.32 0.64 -10.53
N GLY A 181 -13.54 1.62 -10.08
CA GLY A 181 -13.80 2.40 -8.88
C GLY A 181 -13.12 1.93 -7.61
N ASP A 182 -12.16 1.01 -7.69
CA ASP A 182 -11.37 0.58 -6.52
C ASP A 182 -10.44 1.71 -6.03
N ASN A 183 -10.54 2.06 -4.75
CA ASN A 183 -9.80 3.21 -4.21
C ASN A 183 -8.31 2.93 -3.97
N GLU A 184 -7.94 1.70 -3.65
CA GLU A 184 -6.54 1.30 -3.52
C GLU A 184 -5.85 1.36 -4.90
N LEU A 185 -6.51 0.82 -5.92
CA LEU A 185 -5.99 0.84 -7.29
C LEU A 185 -6.04 2.24 -7.92
N ARG A 186 -6.99 3.11 -7.54
CA ARG A 186 -6.97 4.54 -7.89
C ARG A 186 -5.75 5.27 -7.30
N VAL A 187 -5.36 4.95 -6.07
CA VAL A 187 -4.13 5.49 -5.47
C VAL A 187 -2.89 4.88 -6.13
N ALA A 188 -2.87 3.55 -6.34
CA ALA A 188 -1.78 2.87 -7.05
C ALA A 188 -1.56 3.45 -8.46
N TYR A 189 -2.63 3.75 -9.21
CA TYR A 189 -2.55 4.39 -10.54
C TYR A 189 -1.82 5.74 -10.51
N ALA A 190 -1.94 6.50 -9.41
CA ALA A 190 -1.27 7.78 -9.25
C ALA A 190 0.18 7.67 -8.75
N LEU A 191 0.51 6.58 -8.04
CA LEU A 191 1.85 6.31 -7.50
C LEU A 191 2.76 5.59 -8.52
N LEU A 192 2.18 4.72 -9.35
CA LEU A 192 2.86 4.05 -10.45
C LEU A 192 3.12 5.06 -11.57
N ASP A 193 4.38 5.47 -11.73
CA ASP A 193 4.80 6.17 -12.94
C ASP A 193 4.86 5.15 -14.10
N PRO A 194 3.97 5.25 -15.12
CA PRO A 194 4.08 4.42 -16.32
C PRO A 194 5.39 4.68 -17.07
N GLY A 195 6.09 5.79 -16.78
CA GLY A 195 7.47 6.05 -17.20
C GLY A 195 8.52 5.05 -16.71
N SER A 196 8.19 4.20 -15.72
CA SER A 196 9.05 3.11 -15.25
C SER A 196 8.92 1.82 -16.07
N GLU A 197 7.89 1.69 -16.90
CA GLU A 197 7.80 0.61 -17.87
C GLU A 197 8.65 0.91 -19.10
N ARG A 198 9.25 -0.13 -19.69
CA ARG A 198 9.92 -0.04 -21.01
C ARG A 198 8.92 0.09 -22.17
N SER A 199 7.69 0.52 -21.91
CA SER A 199 6.62 0.61 -22.90
C SER A 199 6.78 1.85 -23.78
N LEU A 200 6.35 1.74 -25.04
CA LEU A 200 6.36 2.85 -26.00
C LEU A 200 5.48 4.03 -25.53
N GLU A 201 4.56 3.77 -24.61
CA GLU A 201 3.60 4.73 -24.07
C GLU A 201 4.25 5.76 -23.16
N ALA A 202 5.22 5.33 -22.32
CA ALA A 202 6.07 6.18 -21.50
C ALA A 202 6.80 7.29 -22.27
N ARG A 203 7.11 7.05 -23.56
CA ARG A 203 7.91 7.94 -24.40
C ARG A 203 7.10 9.10 -24.99
N LEU A 204 5.77 9.04 -24.97
CA LEU A 204 4.92 10.15 -25.45
C LEU A 204 4.59 11.11 -24.31
N GLN A 205 5.33 12.22 -24.22
CA GLN A 205 5.17 13.25 -23.19
C GLN A 205 3.72 13.76 -23.06
N ASN A 206 2.98 13.85 -24.17
CA ASN A 206 1.56 14.24 -24.17
C ASN A 206 0.67 13.26 -23.40
N ARG A 207 0.90 11.94 -23.52
CA ARG A 207 0.17 10.92 -22.74
C ARG A 207 0.48 11.03 -21.25
N ARG A 208 1.69 11.43 -20.87
CA ARG A 208 2.08 11.67 -19.47
C ARG A 208 1.37 12.88 -18.86
N GLY A 209 0.90 13.84 -19.66
CA GLY A 209 0.01 14.91 -19.20
C GLY A 209 -1.37 14.37 -18.85
N GLU A 210 -1.99 13.69 -19.81
CA GLU A 210 -3.32 13.07 -19.67
C GLU A 210 -3.38 12.03 -18.53
N GLN A 211 -2.39 11.15 -18.42
CA GLN A 211 -2.29 10.17 -17.34
C GLN A 211 -2.24 10.82 -15.96
N ARG A 212 -1.50 11.93 -15.80
CA ARG A 212 -1.45 12.67 -14.52
C ARG A 212 -2.76 13.39 -14.22
N GLN A 213 -3.48 13.88 -15.24
CA GLN A 213 -4.84 14.41 -15.06
C GLN A 213 -5.84 13.32 -14.64
N ARG A 214 -5.79 12.14 -15.27
CA ARG A 214 -6.60 10.97 -14.88
C ARG A 214 -6.27 10.51 -13.45
N ALA A 215 -4.99 10.45 -13.10
CA ALA A 215 -4.54 10.14 -11.74
C ALA A 215 -5.09 11.13 -10.71
N LEU A 216 -5.01 12.44 -10.97
CA LEU A 216 -5.60 13.46 -10.10
C LEU A 216 -7.12 13.26 -9.94
N GLY A 217 -7.84 12.96 -11.02
CA GLY A 217 -9.28 12.68 -10.98
C GLY A 217 -9.63 11.40 -10.20
N PHE A 218 -8.85 10.33 -10.35
CA PHE A 218 -8.99 9.10 -9.57
C PHE A 218 -8.73 9.31 -8.08
N LEU A 219 -7.69 10.08 -7.74
CA LEU A 219 -7.41 10.46 -6.36
C LEU A 219 -8.56 11.31 -5.76
N GLN A 220 -9.10 12.27 -6.51
CA GLN A 220 -10.27 13.06 -6.09
C GLN A 220 -11.49 12.16 -5.83
N GLN A 221 -11.73 11.17 -6.69
CA GLN A 221 -12.83 10.20 -6.50
C GLN A 221 -12.64 9.32 -5.27
N ALA A 222 -11.41 8.85 -4.99
CA ALA A 222 -11.10 8.05 -3.81
C ALA A 222 -11.18 8.89 -2.52
N ALA A 223 -10.67 10.12 -2.54
CA ALA A 223 -10.79 11.08 -1.45
C ALA A 223 -12.25 11.45 -1.13
N ALA A 224 -13.10 11.62 -2.15
CA ALA A 224 -14.54 11.85 -1.98
C ALA A 224 -15.28 10.65 -1.36
N GLN A 225 -14.70 9.45 -1.41
CA GLN A 225 -15.19 8.25 -0.71
C GLN A 225 -14.54 8.07 0.69
N GLY A 226 -13.77 9.06 1.16
CA GLY A 226 -13.10 9.03 2.45
C GLY A 226 -11.87 8.11 2.50
N TYR A 227 -11.31 7.69 1.36
CA TYR A 227 -10.12 6.84 1.34
C TYR A 227 -8.88 7.64 1.75
N ALA A 228 -8.31 7.33 2.92
CA ALA A 228 -7.29 8.16 3.55
C ALA A 228 -6.08 8.44 2.66
N ASP A 229 -5.47 7.41 2.08
CA ASP A 229 -4.24 7.56 1.31
C ASP A 229 -4.41 8.43 0.05
N ALA A 230 -5.65 8.58 -0.44
CA ALA A 230 -5.94 9.52 -1.51
C ALA A 230 -5.80 10.98 -1.06
N TYR A 231 -6.09 11.33 0.19
CA TYR A 231 -5.81 12.67 0.72
C TYR A 231 -4.29 12.95 0.73
N LEU A 232 -3.47 12.00 1.19
CA LEU A 232 -2.01 12.15 1.16
C LEU A 232 -1.48 12.32 -0.27
N ALA A 233 -1.92 11.45 -1.18
CA ALA A 233 -1.52 11.51 -2.59
C ALA A 233 -1.99 12.78 -3.30
N LEU A 234 -3.17 13.33 -2.97
CA LEU A 234 -3.63 14.64 -3.45
C LEU A 234 -2.76 15.77 -2.92
N GLY A 235 -2.40 15.72 -1.63
CA GLY A 235 -1.47 16.66 -1.02
C GLY A 235 -0.16 16.77 -1.81
N ASP A 236 0.45 15.62 -2.12
CA ASP A 236 1.67 15.57 -2.91
C ASP A 236 1.46 15.85 -4.41
N ALA A 237 0.28 15.61 -4.97
CA ALA A 237 -0.04 15.96 -6.36
C ALA A 237 -0.15 17.48 -6.54
N TYR A 238 -0.88 18.17 -5.65
CA TYR A 238 -0.98 19.63 -5.65
C TYR A 238 0.34 20.31 -5.28
N ALA A 239 1.14 19.75 -4.36
CA ALA A 239 2.46 20.30 -4.03
C ALA A 239 3.43 20.29 -5.23
N ARG A 240 3.33 19.27 -6.09
CA ARG A 240 4.25 19.04 -7.23
C ARG A 240 3.69 19.45 -8.59
N GLY A 241 2.44 19.92 -8.67
CA GLY A 241 1.76 20.22 -9.94
C GLY A 241 1.58 18.97 -10.84
N LEU A 242 1.19 17.84 -10.25
CA LEU A 242 0.94 16.61 -11.01
C LEU A 242 -0.50 16.60 -11.54
N GLY A 243 -0.64 16.80 -12.85
CA GLY A 243 -1.95 16.82 -13.53
C GLY A 243 -2.69 18.16 -13.41
N THR A 244 -2.13 19.12 -12.67
CA THR A 244 -2.68 20.46 -12.43
C THR A 244 -1.53 21.44 -12.18
N ALA A 245 -1.80 22.74 -12.10
CA ALA A 245 -0.83 23.70 -11.57
C ALA A 245 -0.53 23.39 -10.09
N ALA A 246 0.66 23.74 -9.62
CA ALA A 246 0.99 23.57 -8.20
C ALA A 246 0.12 24.50 -7.34
N ASP A 247 -0.49 23.95 -6.29
CA ASP A 247 -1.37 24.66 -5.36
C ASP A 247 -0.95 24.32 -3.91
N PRO A 248 -0.06 25.13 -3.31
CA PRO A 248 0.43 24.90 -1.96
C PRO A 248 -0.67 24.95 -0.88
N LEU A 249 -1.77 25.67 -1.12
CA LEU A 249 -2.88 25.78 -0.17
C LEU A 249 -3.71 24.49 -0.15
N ARG A 250 -4.08 23.97 -1.33
CA ARG A 250 -4.73 22.67 -1.45
C ARG A 250 -3.83 21.55 -0.93
N ALA A 251 -2.53 21.61 -1.25
CA ALA A 251 -1.55 20.64 -0.77
C ALA A 251 -1.55 20.55 0.78
N ALA A 252 -1.51 21.70 1.46
CA ALA A 252 -1.60 21.79 2.91
C ALA A 252 -2.91 21.20 3.44
N ALA A 253 -4.04 21.63 2.89
CA ALA A 253 -5.35 21.20 3.34
C ALA A 253 -5.56 19.68 3.24
N TYR A 254 -5.12 19.07 2.13
CA TYR A 254 -5.20 17.62 1.95
C TYR A 254 -4.29 16.85 2.93
N LYS A 255 -3.07 17.33 3.20
CA LYS A 255 -2.19 16.71 4.23
C LYS A 255 -2.73 16.89 5.66
N LEU A 256 -3.39 18.01 5.94
CA LEU A 256 -4.07 18.26 7.21
C LEU A 256 -5.33 17.37 7.38
N ALA A 257 -6.11 17.18 6.32
CA ALA A 257 -7.26 16.27 6.32
C ALA A 257 -6.83 14.82 6.58
N TRP A 258 -5.76 14.35 5.93
CA TRP A 258 -5.16 13.04 6.18
C TRP A 258 -4.73 12.85 7.64
N LEU A 259 -4.03 13.84 8.22
CA LEU A 259 -3.62 13.82 9.64
C LEU A 259 -4.82 13.70 10.59
N GLN A 260 -5.89 14.44 10.34
CA GLN A 260 -7.11 14.40 11.17
C GLN A 260 -7.82 13.04 11.04
N GLN A 261 -7.84 12.43 9.85
CA GLN A 261 -8.40 11.10 9.66
C GLN A 261 -7.58 10.00 10.34
N LEU A 262 -6.24 10.07 10.28
CA LEU A 262 -5.38 9.14 11.04
C LEU A 262 -5.66 9.19 12.55
N GLN A 263 -5.86 10.40 13.09
CA GLN A 263 -6.22 10.58 14.50
C GLN A 263 -7.57 9.94 14.82
N ALA A 264 -8.57 10.12 13.96
CA ALA A 264 -9.89 9.49 14.11
C ALA A 264 -9.84 7.96 14.03
N ASN A 265 -8.94 7.42 13.19
CA ASN A 265 -8.73 5.98 13.01
C ASN A 265 -7.87 5.32 14.12
N GLY A 266 -7.44 6.08 15.14
CA GLY A 266 -6.67 5.54 16.27
C GLY A 266 -5.19 5.26 15.98
N ALA A 267 -4.60 5.92 14.97
CA ALA A 267 -3.16 5.81 14.69
C ALA A 267 -2.29 6.20 15.89
N THR A 268 -1.05 5.69 15.96
CA THR A 268 -0.20 5.92 17.13
C THR A 268 0.25 7.37 17.21
N ALA A 269 0.42 7.88 18.43
CA ALA A 269 0.90 9.25 18.67
C ALA A 269 2.25 9.53 17.96
N THR A 270 3.11 8.52 17.86
CA THR A 270 4.41 8.61 17.18
C THR A 270 4.27 8.87 15.67
N GLU A 271 3.39 8.14 14.99
CA GLU A 271 3.12 8.32 13.55
C GLU A 271 2.56 9.73 13.30
N ILE A 272 1.54 10.13 14.06
CA ILE A 272 0.90 11.45 13.97
C ILE A 272 1.90 12.58 14.18
N VAL A 273 2.75 12.50 15.21
CA VAL A 273 3.75 13.55 15.53
C VAL A 273 4.82 13.64 14.44
N SER A 274 5.34 12.50 13.97
CA SER A 274 6.40 12.48 12.96
C SER A 274 5.93 13.09 11.62
N PHE A 275 4.71 12.78 11.19
CA PHE A 275 4.16 13.34 9.96
C PHE A 275 3.72 14.80 10.13
N ARG A 276 3.11 15.16 11.27
CA ARG A 276 2.77 16.56 11.57
C ARG A 276 3.99 17.48 11.49
N ALA A 277 5.12 17.05 12.05
CA ALA A 277 6.37 17.80 11.93
C ALA A 277 6.92 17.88 10.50
N SER A 278 6.51 17.01 9.56
CA SER A 278 6.81 17.17 8.13
C SER A 278 5.93 18.24 7.50
N VAL A 279 4.61 18.16 7.72
CA VAL A 279 3.62 19.15 7.27
C VAL A 279 3.98 20.55 7.78
N GLU A 280 4.21 20.71 9.08
CA GLU A 280 4.59 22.00 9.69
C GLU A 280 5.89 22.58 9.11
N ARG A 281 6.86 21.73 8.70
CA ARG A 281 8.09 22.20 8.03
C ARG A 281 7.86 22.62 6.58
N GLU A 282 7.02 21.91 5.84
CA GLU A 282 6.64 22.30 4.47
C GLU A 282 5.88 23.65 4.47
N PHE A 283 5.02 23.88 5.46
CA PHE A 283 4.22 25.11 5.59
C PHE A 283 4.81 26.17 6.54
N ALA A 284 6.04 25.96 7.02
CA ALA A 284 6.79 26.93 7.83
C ALA A 284 7.06 28.24 7.07
N GLN A 285 7.13 28.17 5.73
CA GLN A 285 7.38 29.33 4.85
C GLN A 285 6.11 30.10 4.47
N GLN A 286 4.92 29.58 4.79
CA GLN A 286 3.64 30.25 4.55
C GLN A 286 3.24 31.19 5.69
N SER A 287 2.45 32.21 5.35
CA SER A 287 1.84 33.15 6.30
C SER A 287 0.78 32.48 7.18
N ASP A 288 0.50 33.08 8.34
CA ASP A 288 -0.53 32.57 9.25
C ASP A 288 -1.93 32.58 8.62
N ASN A 289 -2.19 33.50 7.69
CA ASN A 289 -3.43 33.53 6.91
C ASN A 289 -3.56 32.31 5.98
N GLU A 290 -2.50 31.92 5.27
CA GLU A 290 -2.52 30.72 4.41
C GLU A 290 -2.69 29.44 5.24
N ARG A 291 -2.05 29.34 6.41
CA ARG A 291 -2.24 28.21 7.35
C ARG A 291 -3.67 28.12 7.88
N PHE A 292 -4.29 29.26 8.20
CA PHE A 292 -5.68 29.33 8.61
C PHE A 292 -6.62 28.89 7.47
N GLN A 293 -6.40 29.41 6.26
CA GLN A 293 -7.17 29.02 5.07
C GLN A 293 -7.03 27.52 4.75
N ALA A 294 -5.81 26.96 4.82
CA ALA A 294 -5.57 25.53 4.63
C ALA A 294 -6.30 24.66 5.67
N SER A 295 -6.33 25.11 6.93
CA SER A 295 -7.03 24.41 8.03
C SER A 295 -8.54 24.45 7.85
N ALA A 296 -9.11 25.59 7.44
CA ALA A 296 -10.52 25.71 7.12
C ALA A 296 -10.90 24.87 5.89
N PHE A 297 -10.07 24.87 4.84
CA PHE A 297 -10.30 24.04 3.67
C PHE A 297 -10.22 22.55 4.01
N ALA A 298 -9.27 22.10 4.84
CA ALA A 298 -9.18 20.72 5.33
C ALA A 298 -10.48 20.24 6.00
N GLN A 299 -11.11 21.08 6.82
CA GLN A 299 -12.41 20.79 7.43
C GLN A 299 -13.55 20.71 6.41
N ALA A 300 -13.49 21.46 5.31
CA ALA A 300 -14.44 21.34 4.21
C ALA A 300 -14.27 20.00 3.47
N ILE A 301 -13.03 19.56 3.22
CA ILE A 301 -12.72 18.25 2.61
C ILE A 301 -13.37 17.12 3.43
N LEU A 302 -13.12 17.09 4.73
CA LEU A 302 -13.60 16.03 5.62
C LEU A 302 -15.13 16.03 5.81
N ARG A 303 -15.79 17.18 5.59
CA ARG A 303 -17.26 17.28 5.61
C ARG A 303 -17.92 16.91 4.28
N GLY A 304 -17.14 16.59 3.24
CA GLY A 304 -17.66 16.30 1.90
C GLY A 304 -18.30 17.51 1.21
N GLU A 305 -17.96 18.72 1.65
CA GLU A 305 -18.42 19.95 1.01
C GLU A 305 -17.79 20.05 -0.40
N ARG A 306 -18.59 20.38 -1.42
CA ARG A 306 -18.09 20.46 -2.81
C ARG A 306 -16.99 21.53 -2.92
N GLN A 307 -15.85 21.14 -3.46
CA GLN A 307 -14.69 21.99 -3.77
C GLN A 307 -14.79 22.66 -5.15
#